data_AF-T0IFC4-F1
#
_entry.id   AF-T0IFC4-F1
#
_cell.length_a   1.000
_cell.length_b   1.000
_cell.length_c   1.000
_cell.angle_alpha   90.00
_cell.angle_beta   90.00
_cell.angle_gamma   90.00
#
_symmetry.space_group_name_H-M   'P 1'
#
loop_
_entity.id
_entity.type
_entity.pdbx_description
1 polymer ?
#
loop_
_entity_poly.entity_id
_entity_poly.type
_entity_poly.pdbx_seq_one_letter_code
_entity_poly.pdbx_strand_id
1 'polypeptide(L)'
;MHSLPVFLRLQGRAVILTGEGEAADAKRRLLERAGARIVGEGEEAAFAIVADGDEATVQRLQARGIWVNATDRPDLCDFTLPAIVDRDPVLIAIGTGGASAGLAKALRQRLEALLPARLG
;
A
#
# COMPACT_ATOMS: atom_id res chain seq x y z
N MET A 1 -7.45 -16.81 8.26
CA MET A 1 -6.61 -15.95 7.40
C MET A 1 -7.30 -15.82 6.06
N HIS A 2 -7.69 -14.60 5.66
CA HIS A 2 -8.35 -14.33 4.38
C HIS A 2 -7.51 -13.39 3.49
N SER A 3 -6.19 -13.41 3.63
CA SER A 3 -5.27 -12.59 2.83
C SER A 3 -4.13 -13.45 2.28
N LEU A 4 -3.71 -13.13 1.05
CA LEU A 4 -2.56 -13.74 0.39
C LEU A 4 -1.45 -12.69 0.31
N PRO A 5 -0.30 -12.86 0.99
CA PRO A 5 0.82 -11.94 0.84
C PRO A 5 1.43 -12.12 -0.56
N VAL A 6 1.42 -11.04 -1.35
CA VAL A 6 1.99 -11.02 -2.71
C VAL A 6 2.90 -9.81 -2.87
N PHE A 7 3.95 -9.97 -3.67
CA PHE A 7 4.77 -8.85 -4.14
C PHE A 7 4.37 -8.50 -5.56
N LEU A 8 3.98 -7.23 -5.77
CA LEU A 8 3.56 -6.71 -7.06
C LEU A 8 4.75 -6.08 -7.78
N ARG A 9 4.93 -6.41 -9.06
CA ARG A 9 5.89 -5.73 -9.94
C ARG A 9 5.22 -4.52 -10.58
N LEU A 10 5.52 -3.32 -10.07
CA LEU A 10 4.85 -2.08 -10.47
C LEU A 10 5.63 -1.22 -11.45
N GLN A 11 6.82 -1.63 -11.90
CA GLN A 11 7.63 -0.86 -12.85
C GLN A 11 6.81 -0.44 -14.09
N GLY A 12 6.60 0.87 -14.25
CA GLY A 12 5.84 1.48 -15.34
C GLY A 12 4.32 1.22 -15.31
N ARG A 13 3.79 0.50 -14.32
CA ARG A 13 2.36 0.18 -14.19
C ARG A 13 1.60 1.35 -13.60
N ALA A 14 0.43 1.64 -14.16
CA ALA A 14 -0.47 2.67 -13.66
C ALA A 14 -1.06 2.26 -12.29
N VAL A 15 -1.01 3.17 -11.33
CA VAL A 15 -1.70 3.04 -10.03
C VAL A 15 -2.37 4.37 -9.72
N ILE A 16 -3.67 4.32 -9.43
CA ILE A 16 -4.43 5.52 -9.03
C ILE A 16 -4.04 5.87 -7.60
N LEU A 17 -3.73 7.13 -7.35
CA LEU A 17 -3.59 7.69 -6.00
C LEU A 17 -4.43 8.96 -5.91
N THR A 18 -5.39 8.98 -5.00
CA THR A 18 -6.21 10.15 -4.69
C THR A 18 -5.93 10.66 -3.27
N GLY A 19 -6.35 11.89 -3.00
CA GLY A 19 -6.14 12.56 -1.72
C GLY A 19 -4.82 13.33 -1.64
N GLU A 20 -4.71 14.17 -0.62
CA GLU A 20 -3.55 15.04 -0.35
C GLU A 20 -3.06 14.89 1.10
N GLY A 21 -1.91 15.48 1.40
CA GLY A 21 -1.32 15.51 2.74
C GLY A 21 -0.41 14.32 3.05
N GLU A 22 -0.01 14.20 4.32
CA GLU A 22 1.07 13.29 4.74
C GLU A 22 0.78 11.81 4.42
N ALA A 23 -0.48 11.39 4.57
CA ALA A 23 -0.91 10.04 4.22
C ALA A 23 -0.73 9.78 2.72
N ALA A 24 -1.20 10.68 1.86
CA ALA A 24 -1.03 10.59 0.41
C ALA A 24 0.44 10.58 0.01
N ASP A 25 1.25 11.45 0.62
CA ASP A 25 2.70 11.54 0.36
C ASP A 25 3.44 10.26 0.76
N ALA A 26 3.05 9.63 1.89
CA ALA A 26 3.61 8.36 2.29
C ALA A 26 3.31 7.23 1.30
N LYS A 27 2.09 7.19 0.74
CA LYS A 27 1.71 6.22 -0.30
C LYS A 27 2.41 6.52 -1.63
N ARG A 28 2.53 7.79 -2.00
CA ARG A 28 3.26 8.25 -3.18
C ARG A 28 4.71 7.77 -3.16
N ARG A 29 5.44 8.00 -2.06
CA ARG A 29 6.82 7.53 -1.90
C ARG A 29 6.94 6.01 -2.02
N LEU A 30 5.96 5.26 -1.50
CA LEU A 30 5.96 3.80 -1.61
C LEU A 30 5.77 3.34 -3.07
N LEU A 31 4.82 3.95 -3.79
CA LEU A 31 4.54 3.64 -5.19
C LEU A 31 5.70 4.04 -6.12
N GLU A 32 6.29 5.21 -5.92
CA GLU A 32 7.46 5.69 -6.68
C GLU A 32 8.67 4.77 -6.49
N ARG A 33 8.95 4.35 -5.24
CA ARG A 33 10.01 3.37 -4.97
C ARG A 33 9.76 2.02 -5.63
N ALA A 34 8.51 1.62 -5.81
CA ALA A 34 8.14 0.41 -6.55
C ALA A 34 8.14 0.60 -8.09
N GLY A 35 8.46 1.81 -8.57
CA GLY A 35 8.51 2.16 -10.00
C GLY A 35 7.14 2.38 -10.64
N ALA A 36 6.08 2.59 -9.86
CA ALA A 36 4.73 2.79 -10.37
C ALA A 36 4.58 4.14 -11.09
N ARG A 37 3.76 4.17 -12.14
CA ARG A 37 3.26 5.40 -12.75
C ARG A 37 2.01 5.83 -11.99
N ILE A 38 2.14 6.85 -11.14
CA ILE A 38 1.00 7.38 -10.38
C ILE A 38 0.10 8.19 -11.32
N VAL A 39 -1.20 7.88 -11.31
CA VAL A 39 -2.21 8.51 -12.17
C VAL A 39 -3.42 9.00 -11.36
N GLY A 40 -4.22 9.87 -11.95
CA GLY A 40 -5.48 10.35 -11.37
C GLY A 40 -6.64 9.38 -11.57
N GLU A 41 -7.78 9.66 -10.91
CA GLU A 41 -8.97 8.80 -10.93
C GLU A 41 -9.46 8.47 -12.34
N GLY A 42 -9.37 9.40 -13.30
CA GLY A 42 -9.90 9.21 -14.67
C GLY A 42 -9.15 8.22 -15.56
N GLU A 43 -7.98 7.73 -15.13
CA GLU A 43 -7.14 6.82 -15.91
C GLU A 43 -7.44 5.35 -15.61
N GLU A 44 -7.04 4.44 -16.52
CA GLU A 44 -7.12 2.99 -16.28
C GLU A 44 -5.98 2.49 -15.39
N ALA A 45 -6.31 1.74 -14.35
CA ALA A 45 -5.36 1.09 -13.45
C ALA A 45 -5.96 -0.20 -12.86
N ALA A 46 -5.10 -1.13 -12.44
CA ALA A 46 -5.54 -2.36 -11.76
C ALA A 46 -5.80 -2.15 -10.26
N PHE A 47 -5.12 -1.18 -9.65
CA PHE A 47 -5.23 -0.86 -8.23
C PHE A 47 -5.32 0.64 -8.01
N ALA A 48 -6.01 1.03 -6.95
CA ALA A 48 -6.09 2.39 -6.47
C ALA A 48 -5.81 2.50 -4.97
N ILE A 49 -5.22 3.62 -4.56
CA ILE A 49 -5.08 4.01 -3.17
C ILE A 49 -5.84 5.32 -2.98
N VAL A 50 -6.85 5.31 -2.11
CA VAL A 50 -7.67 6.46 -1.72
C VAL A 50 -7.15 6.98 -0.38
N ALA A 51 -6.25 7.96 -0.42
CA ALA A 51 -5.45 8.32 0.76
C ALA A 51 -6.22 9.11 1.82
N ASP A 52 -7.29 9.79 1.44
CA ASP A 52 -8.21 10.55 2.31
C ASP A 52 -9.38 9.70 2.83
N GLY A 53 -9.55 8.47 2.33
CA GLY A 53 -10.63 7.58 2.72
C GLY A 53 -12.02 8.01 2.25
N ASP A 54 -12.11 8.83 1.17
CA ASP A 54 -13.40 9.24 0.60
C ASP A 54 -14.18 8.05 0.03
N GLU A 55 -15.28 7.70 0.70
CA GLU A 55 -16.10 6.53 0.37
C GLU A 55 -16.73 6.64 -1.02
N ALA A 56 -17.12 7.85 -1.46
CA ALA A 56 -17.69 8.04 -2.79
C ALA A 56 -16.66 7.72 -3.88
N THR A 57 -15.40 8.12 -3.70
CA THR A 57 -14.29 7.77 -4.60
C THR A 57 -14.03 6.26 -4.60
N VAL A 58 -14.04 5.61 -3.43
CA VAL A 58 -13.89 4.15 -3.34
C VAL A 58 -14.96 3.43 -4.16
N GLN A 59 -16.23 3.78 -3.95
CA GLN A 59 -17.35 3.14 -4.65
C GLN A 59 -17.28 3.34 -6.17
N ARG A 60 -16.90 4.54 -6.65
CA ARG A 60 -16.71 4.80 -8.10
C ARG A 60 -15.60 3.93 -8.70
N LEU A 61 -14.50 3.76 -7.99
CA LEU A 61 -13.37 2.94 -8.43
C LEU A 61 -13.71 1.45 -8.42
N GLN A 62 -14.36 0.96 -7.36
CA GLN A 62 -14.81 -0.43 -7.26
C GLN A 62 -15.86 -0.78 -8.33
N ALA A 63 -16.78 0.14 -8.66
CA ALA A 63 -17.73 -0.05 -9.74
C ALA A 63 -17.07 -0.24 -11.12
N ARG A 64 -15.81 0.19 -11.28
CA ARG A 64 -14.98 -0.03 -12.47
C ARG A 64 -14.17 -1.32 -12.42
N GLY A 65 -14.32 -2.13 -11.37
CA GLY A 65 -13.55 -3.34 -11.14
C GLY A 65 -12.10 -3.10 -10.67
N ILE A 66 -11.78 -1.88 -10.22
CA ILE A 66 -10.46 -1.53 -9.71
C ILE A 66 -10.39 -1.95 -8.24
N TRP A 67 -9.33 -2.65 -7.84
CA TRP A 67 -9.10 -2.99 -6.43
C TRP A 67 -8.65 -1.75 -5.66
N VAL A 68 -9.27 -1.49 -4.52
CA VAL A 68 -9.06 -0.25 -3.75
C VAL A 68 -8.44 -0.55 -2.39
N ASN A 69 -7.49 0.28 -1.98
CA ASN A 69 -7.09 0.45 -0.59
C ASN A 69 -7.44 1.88 -0.15
N ALA A 70 -8.25 2.02 0.90
CA ALA A 70 -8.69 3.30 1.43
C ALA A 70 -8.17 3.51 2.86
N THR A 71 -7.54 4.65 3.12
CA THR A 71 -7.00 4.99 4.46
C THR A 71 -8.14 5.01 5.48
N ASP A 72 -7.91 4.39 6.65
CA ASP A 72 -8.85 4.33 7.78
C ASP A 72 -10.25 3.77 7.45
N ARG A 73 -10.39 3.07 6.31
CA ARG A 73 -11.63 2.43 5.83
C ARG A 73 -11.40 0.95 5.52
N PRO A 74 -11.08 0.10 6.53
CA PRO A 74 -10.76 -1.31 6.29
C PRO A 74 -11.89 -2.09 5.61
N ASP A 75 -13.15 -1.77 5.92
CA ASP A 75 -14.32 -2.45 5.35
C ASP A 75 -14.56 -2.13 3.87
N LEU A 76 -13.91 -1.07 3.35
CA LEU A 76 -13.97 -0.66 1.95
C LEU A 76 -12.74 -1.11 1.15
N CYS A 77 -11.80 -1.84 1.76
CA CYS A 77 -10.56 -2.23 1.12
C CYS A 77 -10.62 -3.64 0.52
N ASP A 78 -10.22 -3.77 -0.75
CA ASP A 78 -9.98 -5.07 -1.40
C ASP A 78 -8.63 -5.67 -1.00
N PHE A 79 -7.67 -4.82 -0.62
CA PHE A 79 -6.35 -5.23 -0.17
C PHE A 79 -5.80 -4.30 0.91
N THR A 80 -4.77 -4.78 1.62
CA THR A 80 -4.06 -4.01 2.64
C THR A 80 -2.62 -3.76 2.23
N LEU A 81 -2.09 -2.60 2.60
CA LEU A 81 -0.67 -2.32 2.48
C LEU A 81 0.04 -2.77 3.76
N PRO A 82 1.05 -3.65 3.67
CA PRO A 82 1.75 -4.15 4.84
C PRO A 82 2.67 -3.09 5.44
N ALA A 83 3.13 -3.32 6.68
CA ALA A 83 4.35 -2.68 7.14
C ALA A 83 5.55 -3.33 6.41
N ILE A 84 6.46 -2.51 5.89
CA ILE A 84 7.54 -2.96 5.01
C ILE A 84 8.89 -2.67 5.66
N VAL A 85 9.77 -3.67 5.66
CA VAL A 85 11.22 -3.47 5.87
C VAL A 85 11.89 -3.69 4.53
N ASP A 86 12.62 -2.68 4.06
CA ASP A 86 13.44 -2.75 2.86
C ASP A 86 14.92 -2.78 3.24
N ARG A 87 15.59 -3.86 2.83
CA ARG A 87 17.01 -4.15 3.00
C ARG A 87 17.52 -4.85 1.74
N ASP A 88 17.39 -4.18 0.59
CA ASP A 88 17.84 -4.67 -0.72
C ASP A 88 19.07 -5.61 -0.62
N PRO A 89 18.99 -6.85 -1.15
CA PRO A 89 17.92 -7.42 -1.97
C PRO A 89 16.73 -8.02 -1.19
N VAL A 90 16.68 -7.87 0.13
CA VAL A 90 15.65 -8.49 1.00
C VAL A 90 14.51 -7.53 1.28
N LEU A 91 13.28 -7.97 0.99
CA LEU A 91 12.04 -7.27 1.31
C LEU A 91 11.21 -8.10 2.30
N ILE A 92 10.79 -7.49 3.40
CA ILE A 92 9.91 -8.14 4.39
C ILE A 92 8.60 -7.36 4.43
N ALA A 93 7.49 -8.05 4.18
CA ALA A 93 6.14 -7.55 4.37
C ALA A 93 5.53 -8.15 5.64
N ILE A 94 5.00 -7.28 6.50
CA ILE A 94 4.43 -7.65 7.79
C ILE A 94 2.96 -7.25 7.78
N GLY A 95 2.08 -8.25 7.86
CA GLY A 95 0.64 -8.07 7.97
C GLY A 95 0.12 -8.77 9.22
N THR A 96 -0.85 -8.16 9.90
CA THR A 96 -1.53 -8.76 11.07
C THR A 96 -2.94 -9.23 10.75
N GLY A 97 -3.33 -9.25 9.47
CA GLY A 97 -4.71 -9.56 9.05
C GLY A 97 -5.75 -8.64 9.70
N GLY A 98 -5.41 -7.36 9.90
CA GLY A 98 -6.28 -6.39 10.57
C GLY A 98 -6.20 -6.37 12.11
N ALA A 99 -5.51 -7.33 12.75
CA ALA A 99 -5.52 -7.44 14.21
C ALA A 99 -4.88 -6.24 14.95
N SER A 100 -3.76 -5.67 14.46
CA SER A 100 -3.14 -4.51 15.08
C SER A 100 -2.11 -3.82 14.17
N ALA A 101 -2.39 -2.59 13.75
CA ALA A 101 -1.42 -1.74 13.07
C ALA A 101 -0.21 -1.42 13.98
N GLY A 102 -0.43 -1.29 15.29
CA GLY A 102 0.63 -1.07 16.28
C GLY A 102 1.61 -2.24 16.37
N LEU A 103 1.10 -3.49 16.36
CA LEU A 103 1.95 -4.69 16.33
C LEU A 103 2.77 -4.76 15.04
N ALA A 104 2.15 -4.51 13.87
CA ALA A 104 2.86 -4.48 12.60
C ALA A 104 4.00 -3.45 12.61
N LYS A 105 3.74 -2.24 13.14
CA LYS A 105 4.74 -1.17 13.30
C LYS A 105 5.87 -1.57 14.25
N ALA A 106 5.56 -2.17 15.41
CA ALA A 106 6.55 -2.59 16.39
C ALA A 106 7.45 -3.71 15.84
N LEU A 107 6.87 -4.68 15.13
CA LEU A 107 7.65 -5.74 14.45
C LEU A 107 8.56 -5.16 13.37
N ARG A 108 8.05 -4.23 12.54
CA ARG A 108 8.86 -3.52 11.53
C ARG A 108 10.07 -2.84 12.17
N GLN A 109 9.85 -2.05 13.22
CA GLN A 109 10.93 -1.32 13.91
C GLN A 109 11.98 -2.26 14.52
N ARG A 110 11.56 -3.37 15.11
CA ARG A 110 12.48 -4.39 15.65
C ARG A 110 13.32 -5.04 14.56
N LEU A 111 12.69 -5.42 13.44
CA LEU A 111 13.39 -6.01 12.30
C LEU A 111 14.35 -5.01 11.63
N GLU A 112 13.97 -3.73 11.53
CA GLU A 112 14.85 -2.67 11.03
C GLU A 112 16.11 -2.49 11.88
N ALA A 113 15.99 -2.60 13.20
CA ALA A 113 17.12 -2.49 14.12
C ALA A 113 18.03 -3.73 14.10
N LEU A 114 17.44 -4.91 13.86
CA LEU A 114 18.16 -6.19 13.84
C LEU A 114 18.90 -6.42 12.52
N LEU A 115 18.32 -5.99 11.39
CA LEU A 115 18.88 -6.20 10.06
C LEU A 115 19.82 -5.05 9.67
N PRO A 116 21.10 -5.33 9.35
CA PRO A 116 22.02 -4.35 8.77
C PRO A 116 21.38 -3.58 7.62
N ALA A 117 21.73 -2.31 7.47
CA ALA A 117 21.15 -1.44 6.43
C ALA A 117 21.33 -2.00 5.00
N ARG A 118 22.39 -2.80 4.78
CA ARG A 118 22.61 -3.58 3.56
C ARG A 118 22.84 -5.03 3.93
N LEU A 119 22.01 -5.92 3.40
CA LEU A 119 22.15 -7.37 3.53
C LEU A 119 22.83 -7.98 2.29
N GLY A 120 23.15 -7.17 1.28
CA GLY A 120 23.89 -7.50 0.06
C GLY A 120 24.65 -6.29 -0.47
#